data_AF-A0A6M0BLY9-F1
#
_entry.id   AF-A0A6M0BLY9-F1
#
_cell.length_a   1.000
_cell.length_b   1.000
_cell.length_c   1.000
_cell.angle_alpha   90.00
_cell.angle_beta   90.00
_cell.angle_gamma   90.00
#
_symmetry.space_group_name_H-M   'P 1'
#
loop_
_entity.id
_entity.type
_entity.pdbx_description
1 polymer ?
#
loop_
_entity_poly.entity_id
_entity_poly.type
_entity_poly.pdbx_seq_one_letter_code
_entity_poly.pdbx_strand_id
1 'polypeptide(L)'
;SAIGCEELLLAGEQQPHRATGGINYHNNWLRDRYKRQAGVINLTDVNQMLRHLTTNTTINLASTNIESNGANTSPANRPVNGIPNDFFVWDSALKTSLGLNYNIPLITFERQEYDNYLNTHHFQLVQSDFTKPDDSPLYEQDGSTYFSFFVPVPAAEDLYMLTRMRSAKILTDKFIAAVLMVDFKNPVFSEKRSSLQEYAEQVTTGTITNGISSVPNDFAEKVRVAAANQPPCDPTNFDQCTAEQQFLQTWELPDNQWKSFVQEQIQAYLDELNTLSPREQLAQLMESSVKHREQFQSWPTISNLNEFSLLLPQSDLR
;
A
#
# COMPACT_ATOMS: atom_id res chain seq x y z
N SER A 1 21.79 -43.36 15.23
CA SER A 1 20.93 -43.13 16.40
C SER A 1 20.70 -41.65 16.54
N ALA A 2 19.43 -41.26 16.55
CA ALA A 2 18.91 -39.92 16.31
C ALA A 2 19.32 -38.91 17.39
N ILE A 3 19.72 -37.72 16.96
CA ILE A 3 19.65 -36.48 17.74
C ILE A 3 18.41 -35.77 17.20
N GLY A 4 17.45 -35.52 18.09
CA GLY A 4 16.10 -35.07 17.77
C GLY A 4 16.08 -33.68 17.14
N CYS A 5 15.46 -33.61 15.97
CA CYS A 5 14.88 -32.41 15.39
C CYS A 5 13.67 -31.99 16.21
N GLU A 6 13.78 -30.94 17.02
CA GLU A 6 12.61 -30.33 17.65
C GLU A 6 12.88 -28.86 17.99
N GLU A 7 13.23 -28.04 17.00
CA GLU A 7 13.23 -26.57 17.15
C GLU A 7 13.21 -25.81 15.81
N LEU A 8 12.36 -26.24 14.86
CA LEU A 8 12.27 -25.63 13.53
C LEU A 8 10.83 -25.55 12.99
N LEU A 9 9.89 -25.13 13.86
CA LEU A 9 8.45 -25.12 13.56
C LEU A 9 7.70 -23.81 13.90
N LEU A 10 8.38 -22.66 13.94
CA LEU A 10 7.71 -21.35 14.13
C LEU A 10 8.06 -20.27 13.10
N ALA A 11 8.58 -20.66 11.94
CA ALA A 11 8.67 -19.80 10.75
C ALA A 11 7.90 -20.45 9.59
N GLY A 12 6.63 -20.76 9.84
CA GLY A 12 5.70 -21.16 8.79
C GLY A 12 5.26 -19.91 8.03
N GLU A 13 5.98 -19.60 6.96
CA GLU A 13 5.50 -18.77 5.87
C GLU A 13 4.04 -19.15 5.57
N GLN A 14 3.10 -18.25 5.88
CA GLN A 14 1.83 -18.25 5.17
C GLN A 14 2.11 -17.75 3.75
N GLN A 15 2.70 -18.60 2.92
CA GLN A 15 2.47 -18.50 1.48
C GLN A 15 0.98 -18.78 1.30
N PRO A 16 0.15 -17.78 0.92
CA PRO A 16 -1.25 -18.06 0.68
C PRO A 16 -1.33 -19.11 -0.43
N HIS A 17 -2.10 -20.16 -0.18
CA HIS A 17 -2.41 -21.20 -1.16
C HIS A 17 -2.62 -20.57 -2.54
N ARG A 18 -1.70 -20.89 -3.47
CA ARG A 18 -1.67 -20.32 -4.82
C ARG A 18 -3.04 -20.44 -5.46
N ALA A 19 -3.73 -19.30 -5.61
CA ALA A 19 -4.77 -19.16 -6.60
C ALA A 19 -4.11 -19.25 -7.99
N THR A 20 -3.91 -20.48 -8.47
CA THR A 20 -3.24 -20.77 -9.75
C THR A 20 -3.90 -20.06 -10.93
N GLY A 21 -5.21 -19.79 -10.84
CA GLY A 21 -5.97 -19.02 -11.83
C GLY A 21 -5.48 -17.58 -12.02
N GLY A 22 -5.35 -16.80 -10.94
CA GLY A 22 -4.90 -15.40 -11.01
C GLY A 22 -3.46 -15.29 -11.50
N ILE A 23 -2.56 -16.14 -10.99
CA ILE A 23 -1.17 -16.22 -11.44
C ILE A 23 -1.10 -16.53 -12.95
N ASN A 24 -1.91 -17.48 -13.44
CA ASN A 24 -1.94 -17.82 -14.86
C ASN A 24 -2.49 -16.67 -15.71
N TYR A 25 -3.53 -15.97 -15.23
CA TYR A 25 -4.08 -14.79 -15.90
C TYR A 25 -3.01 -13.71 -16.09
N HIS A 26 -2.35 -13.27 -15.03
CA HIS A 26 -1.35 -12.21 -15.10
C HIS A 26 -0.12 -12.59 -15.93
N ASN A 27 0.30 -13.85 -15.87
CA ASN A 27 1.39 -14.35 -16.72
C ASN A 27 1.01 -14.31 -18.20
N ASN A 28 -0.21 -14.73 -18.55
CA ASN A 28 -0.71 -14.66 -19.92
C ASN A 28 -0.84 -13.20 -20.36
N TRP A 29 -1.42 -12.34 -19.51
CA TRP A 29 -1.59 -10.92 -19.74
C TRP A 29 -0.27 -10.21 -20.06
N LEU A 30 0.80 -10.50 -19.30
CA LEU A 30 2.11 -9.91 -19.52
C LEU A 30 2.80 -10.49 -20.76
N ARG A 31 2.71 -11.80 -20.99
CA ARG A 31 3.25 -12.47 -22.20
C ARG A 31 2.62 -11.92 -23.47
N ASP A 32 1.34 -11.56 -23.43
CA ASP A 32 0.63 -11.03 -24.58
C ASP A 32 1.11 -9.62 -24.95
N ARG A 33 1.68 -8.90 -23.98
CA ARG A 33 2.25 -7.56 -24.12
C ARG A 33 3.77 -7.51 -24.25
N TYR A 34 4.45 -8.66 -24.14
CA TYR A 34 5.90 -8.78 -24.18
C TYR A 34 6.31 -9.63 -25.39
N LYS A 35 6.58 -8.99 -26.54
CA LYS A 35 6.85 -9.70 -27.80
C LYS A 35 8.29 -9.54 -28.26
N ARG A 36 9.03 -10.65 -28.36
CA ARG A 36 10.40 -10.67 -28.88
C ARG A 36 10.40 -10.74 -30.41
N GLN A 37 11.05 -9.79 -31.07
CA GLN A 37 11.22 -9.74 -32.53
C GLN A 37 12.62 -9.21 -32.87
N ALA A 38 13.37 -9.95 -33.71
CA ALA A 38 14.70 -9.55 -34.18
C ALA A 38 15.69 -9.09 -33.08
N GLY A 39 15.66 -9.74 -31.91
CA GLY A 39 16.54 -9.40 -30.79
C GLY A 39 16.07 -8.24 -29.89
N VAL A 40 15.01 -7.52 -30.30
CA VAL A 40 14.34 -6.49 -29.51
C VAL A 40 13.08 -7.07 -28.87
N ILE A 41 12.73 -6.63 -27.67
CA ILE A 41 11.41 -6.90 -27.08
C ILE A 41 10.56 -5.65 -27.26
N ASN A 42 9.42 -5.80 -27.91
CA ASN A 42 8.39 -4.78 -28.03
C ASN A 42 7.37 -4.95 -26.92
N LEU A 43 7.02 -3.84 -26.28
CA LEU A 43 6.03 -3.74 -25.21
C LEU A 43 4.80 -2.96 -25.70
N THR A 44 3.62 -3.46 -25.37
CA THR A 44 2.32 -2.79 -25.63
C THR A 44 1.53 -2.64 -24.34
N ASP A 45 0.58 -1.70 -24.32
CA ASP A 45 -0.21 -1.35 -23.13
C ASP A 45 0.67 -1.02 -21.90
N VAL A 46 1.79 -0.33 -22.13
CA VAL A 46 2.73 0.06 -21.07
C VAL A 46 2.04 0.94 -20.02
N ASN A 47 1.09 1.78 -20.43
CA ASN A 47 0.25 2.56 -19.53
C ASN A 47 -0.52 1.69 -18.53
N GLN A 48 -1.02 0.52 -18.94
CA GLN A 48 -1.70 -0.43 -18.06
C GLN A 48 -0.71 -1.15 -17.13
N MET A 49 0.51 -1.41 -17.60
CA MET A 49 1.59 -1.94 -16.75
C MET A 49 1.96 -0.95 -15.64
N LEU A 50 2.16 0.32 -16.00
CA LEU A 50 2.51 1.39 -15.08
C LEU A 50 1.39 1.67 -14.06
N ARG A 51 0.13 1.43 -14.43
CA ARG A 51 -1.04 1.58 -13.55
C ARG A 51 -0.93 0.79 -12.24
N HIS A 52 -0.23 -0.36 -12.25
CA HIS A 52 0.04 -1.17 -11.05
C HIS A 52 1.01 -0.51 -10.04
N LEU A 53 1.63 0.62 -10.40
CA LEU A 53 2.57 1.36 -9.56
C LEU A 53 2.07 2.77 -9.23
N THR A 54 1.54 3.46 -10.24
CA THR A 54 1.02 4.82 -10.10
C THR A 54 -0.29 4.85 -9.34
N THR A 55 -1.11 3.80 -9.45
CA THR A 55 -2.43 3.71 -8.80
C THR A 55 -2.56 2.42 -7.99
N ASN A 56 -3.66 2.26 -7.28
CA ASN A 56 -4.10 0.95 -6.78
C ASN A 56 -5.08 0.34 -7.80
N THR A 57 -4.74 -0.81 -8.38
CA THR A 57 -5.67 -1.49 -9.31
C THR A 57 -6.70 -2.33 -8.55
N THR A 58 -6.25 -2.88 -7.42
CA THR A 58 -7.03 -3.63 -6.44
C THR A 58 -6.56 -3.22 -5.04
N ILE A 59 -7.31 -3.62 -4.02
CA ILE A 59 -6.98 -3.35 -2.61
C ILE A 59 -7.16 -4.65 -1.83
N ASN A 60 -6.23 -4.92 -0.92
CA ASN A 60 -6.37 -5.96 0.08
C ASN A 60 -6.85 -5.34 1.41
N LEU A 61 -7.48 -6.16 2.24
CA LEU A 61 -7.76 -5.81 3.63
C LEU A 61 -6.87 -6.66 4.52
N ALA A 62 -6.23 -6.02 5.50
CA ALA A 62 -5.39 -6.67 6.48
C ALA A 62 -5.82 -6.23 7.88
N SER A 63 -5.43 -7.02 8.88
CA SER A 63 -5.67 -6.70 10.29
C SER A 63 -4.55 -7.26 11.14
N THR A 64 -4.57 -6.90 12.41
CA THR A 64 -3.83 -7.65 13.42
C THR A 64 -4.39 -9.08 13.54
N ASN A 65 -3.62 -9.98 14.15
CA ASN A 65 -4.11 -11.30 14.55
C ASN A 65 -4.82 -11.29 15.92
N ILE A 66 -5.22 -10.09 16.39
CA ILE A 66 -5.92 -9.87 17.66
C ILE A 66 -7.38 -9.57 17.35
N GLU A 67 -8.29 -10.20 18.08
CA GLU A 67 -9.71 -9.98 17.89
C GLU A 67 -10.20 -8.76 18.66
N SER A 68 -11.11 -7.98 18.04
CA SER A 68 -11.64 -6.76 18.65
C SER A 68 -12.60 -7.05 19.80
N ASN A 69 -13.29 -8.19 19.82
CA ASN A 69 -14.20 -8.58 20.89
C ASN A 69 -13.97 -10.05 21.27
N GLY A 70 -13.25 -10.33 22.35
CA GLY A 70 -12.86 -11.70 22.71
C GLY A 70 -12.96 -11.99 24.20
N ALA A 71 -14.12 -12.44 24.68
CA ALA A 71 -14.17 -13.25 25.90
C ALA A 71 -13.80 -14.74 25.62
N ASN A 72 -13.83 -15.17 24.36
CA ASN A 72 -13.79 -16.59 23.95
C ASN A 72 -12.63 -16.96 22.99
N THR A 73 -11.70 -16.05 22.67
CA THR A 73 -10.76 -16.22 21.55
C THR A 73 -9.37 -15.61 21.79
N SER A 74 -9.25 -14.28 21.90
CA SER A 74 -8.04 -13.59 22.38
C SER A 74 -8.23 -13.14 23.84
N PRO A 75 -7.25 -13.31 24.74
CA PRO A 75 -7.40 -12.84 26.12
C PRO A 75 -7.68 -11.33 26.17
N ALA A 76 -8.64 -10.91 27.00
CA ALA A 76 -9.03 -9.50 27.15
C ALA A 76 -7.89 -8.57 27.64
N ASN A 77 -6.78 -9.13 28.12
CA ASN A 77 -5.58 -8.40 28.53
C ASN A 77 -4.43 -8.48 27.52
N ARG A 78 -4.63 -9.09 26.35
CA ARG A 78 -3.60 -9.18 25.32
C ARG A 78 -3.52 -7.85 24.56
N PRO A 79 -2.34 -7.22 24.46
CA PRO A 79 -2.22 -5.95 23.77
C PRO A 79 -2.46 -6.13 22.26
N VAL A 80 -2.98 -5.09 21.62
CA VAL A 80 -3.17 -5.05 20.17
C VAL A 80 -1.81 -4.85 19.53
N ASN A 81 -1.34 -5.84 18.77
CA ASN A 81 -0.03 -5.83 18.12
C ASN A 81 -0.10 -6.44 16.72
N GLY A 82 1.00 -6.39 15.97
CA GLY A 82 1.06 -6.95 14.62
C GLY A 82 0.25 -6.14 13.62
N ILE A 83 0.31 -4.80 13.74
CA ILE A 83 -0.21 -3.89 12.72
C ILE A 83 0.48 -4.23 11.39
N PRO A 84 -0.25 -4.38 10.27
CA PRO A 84 0.35 -4.70 8.98
C PRO A 84 1.42 -3.66 8.61
N ASN A 85 2.65 -4.09 8.30
CA ASN A 85 3.72 -3.19 7.86
C ASN A 85 3.32 -2.34 6.65
N ASP A 86 2.56 -2.95 5.73
CA ASP A 86 2.04 -2.34 4.51
C ASP A 86 1.03 -1.20 4.77
N PHE A 87 0.62 -0.97 6.02
CA PHE A 87 -0.16 0.19 6.44
C PHE A 87 0.68 1.47 6.49
N PHE A 88 1.94 1.39 6.93
CA PHE A 88 2.81 2.56 7.12
C PHE A 88 3.46 3.01 5.80
N VAL A 89 4.01 2.04 5.08
CA VAL A 89 4.67 2.17 3.78
C VAL A 89 4.45 0.88 3.02
N TRP A 90 4.58 0.85 1.70
CA TRP A 90 4.44 -0.41 0.94
C TRP A 90 5.66 -1.34 1.12
N ASP A 91 5.82 -1.87 2.32
CA ASP A 91 6.95 -2.66 2.83
C ASP A 91 7.23 -3.92 2.00
N SER A 92 6.18 -4.61 1.59
CA SER A 92 6.28 -5.80 0.72
C SER A 92 6.92 -5.49 -0.64
N ALA A 93 6.71 -4.28 -1.19
CA ALA A 93 7.40 -3.83 -2.39
C ALA A 93 8.80 -3.28 -2.07
N LEU A 94 8.90 -2.34 -1.14
CA LEU A 94 10.13 -1.58 -0.87
C LEU A 94 11.22 -2.43 -0.19
N LYS A 95 10.91 -3.06 0.94
CA LYS A 95 11.87 -3.89 1.67
C LYS A 95 12.03 -5.26 1.03
N THR A 96 10.93 -5.97 0.80
CA THR A 96 11.00 -7.38 0.37
C THR A 96 11.38 -7.51 -1.11
N SER A 97 10.76 -6.74 -2.00
CA SER A 97 11.00 -6.89 -3.44
C SER A 97 12.22 -6.10 -3.95
N LEU A 98 12.44 -4.87 -3.46
CA LEU A 98 13.60 -4.05 -3.86
C LEU A 98 14.85 -4.24 -2.98
N GLY A 99 14.70 -4.91 -1.83
CA GLY A 99 15.81 -5.17 -0.90
C GLY A 99 16.31 -3.90 -0.22
N LEU A 100 15.42 -2.94 0.07
CA LEU A 100 15.75 -1.77 0.88
C LEU A 100 15.83 -2.14 2.36
N ASN A 101 16.72 -1.47 3.09
CA ASN A 101 16.95 -1.73 4.50
C ASN A 101 16.51 -0.54 5.37
N TYR A 102 15.40 -0.71 6.07
CA TYR A 102 14.88 0.18 7.11
C TYR A 102 14.12 -0.68 8.14
N ASN A 103 13.83 -0.11 9.32
CA ASN A 103 13.18 -0.80 10.42
C ASN A 103 11.83 -0.13 10.72
N ILE A 104 10.75 -0.90 10.52
CA ILE A 104 9.42 -0.52 11.01
C ILE A 104 9.36 -0.83 12.50
N PRO A 105 9.01 0.14 13.36
CA PRO A 105 8.92 -0.10 14.78
C PRO A 105 7.82 -1.11 15.13
N LEU A 106 8.06 -1.87 16.19
CA LEU A 106 7.03 -2.71 16.76
C LEU A 106 6.03 -1.82 17.53
N ILE A 107 4.92 -1.48 16.88
CA ILE A 107 3.85 -0.72 17.50
C ILE A 107 2.88 -1.67 18.20
N THR A 108 2.54 -1.34 19.44
CA THR A 108 1.65 -2.14 20.29
C THR A 108 0.81 -1.20 21.15
N PHE A 109 -0.48 -1.46 21.23
CA PHE A 109 -1.41 -0.71 22.07
C PHE A 109 -1.88 -1.54 23.26
N GLU A 110 -2.01 -0.90 24.41
CA GLU A 110 -2.74 -1.51 25.51
C GLU A 110 -4.19 -1.73 25.11
N ARG A 111 -4.71 -2.91 25.43
CA ARG A 111 -6.05 -3.32 25.02
C ARG A 111 -7.14 -2.39 25.54
N GLN A 112 -7.01 -1.97 26.80
CA GLN A 112 -7.95 -1.05 27.42
C GLN A 112 -7.97 0.31 26.73
N GLU A 113 -6.80 0.84 26.35
CA GLU A 113 -6.71 2.13 25.64
C GLU A 113 -7.34 2.04 24.25
N TYR A 114 -7.12 0.93 23.52
CA TYR A 114 -7.77 0.69 22.23
C TYR A 114 -9.30 0.65 22.36
N ASP A 115 -9.82 -0.13 23.30
CA ASP A 115 -11.27 -0.26 23.52
C ASP A 115 -11.89 1.08 23.98
N ASN A 116 -11.20 1.81 24.86
CA ASN A 116 -11.61 3.15 25.27
C ASN A 116 -11.66 4.12 24.08
N TYR A 117 -10.69 4.04 23.18
CA TYR A 117 -10.64 4.87 21.98
C TYR A 117 -11.83 4.56 21.06
N LEU A 118 -12.12 3.28 20.80
CA LEU A 118 -13.28 2.86 20.01
C LEU A 118 -14.59 3.41 20.60
N ASN A 119 -14.77 3.29 21.91
CA ASN A 119 -15.98 3.77 22.61
C ASN A 119 -16.08 5.31 22.58
N THR A 120 -14.96 6.01 22.81
CA THR A 120 -14.92 7.48 22.84
C THR A 120 -15.29 8.09 21.49
N HIS A 121 -14.91 7.41 20.41
CA HIS A 121 -15.12 7.85 19.03
C HIS A 121 -16.25 7.11 18.31
N HIS A 122 -17.12 6.45 19.09
CA HIS A 122 -18.33 5.79 18.61
C HIS A 122 -18.09 4.90 17.39
N PHE A 123 -17.04 4.09 17.43
CA PHE A 123 -16.80 3.11 16.39
C PHE A 123 -17.93 2.09 16.37
N GLN A 124 -18.48 1.79 15.19
CA GLN A 124 -19.61 0.88 15.05
C GLN A 124 -19.73 0.30 13.64
N LEU A 125 -20.26 -0.92 13.53
CA LEU A 125 -20.71 -1.50 12.26
C LEU A 125 -22.19 -1.19 12.05
N VAL A 126 -22.51 -0.53 10.94
CA VAL A 126 -23.87 -0.07 10.65
C VAL A 126 -24.32 -0.56 9.28
N GLN A 127 -25.47 -1.23 9.23
CA GLN A 127 -26.16 -1.53 7.98
C GLN A 127 -27.41 -0.66 7.90
N SER A 128 -27.47 0.23 6.91
CA SER A 128 -28.67 1.03 6.64
C SER A 128 -29.81 0.18 6.07
N ASP A 129 -31.04 0.46 6.50
CA ASP A 129 -32.25 -0.07 5.86
C ASP A 129 -32.89 1.02 4.99
N PHE A 130 -32.62 1.01 3.69
CA PHE A 130 -33.18 2.00 2.76
C PHE A 130 -34.70 1.89 2.58
N THR A 131 -35.36 0.91 3.21
CA THR A 131 -36.81 0.74 3.15
C THR A 131 -37.55 1.36 4.33
N LYS A 132 -36.83 1.76 5.39
CA LYS A 132 -37.44 2.39 6.57
C LYS A 132 -37.57 3.91 6.39
N PRO A 133 -38.73 4.51 6.71
CA PRO A 133 -38.92 5.97 6.61
C PRO A 133 -38.19 6.80 7.67
N ASP A 134 -37.68 6.16 8.72
CA ASP A 134 -37.07 6.81 9.90
C ASP A 134 -35.54 6.81 9.88
N ASP A 135 -34.93 6.34 8.78
CA ASP A 135 -33.49 6.16 8.60
C ASP A 135 -32.80 5.31 9.68
N SER A 136 -33.57 4.54 10.47
CA SER A 136 -33.00 3.67 11.50
C SER A 136 -32.22 2.51 10.86
N PRO A 137 -31.06 2.12 11.42
CA PRO A 137 -30.28 1.02 10.86
C PRO A 137 -31.04 -0.30 10.92
N LEU A 138 -30.75 -1.20 9.99
CA LEU A 138 -31.16 -2.61 10.05
C LEU A 138 -30.36 -3.36 11.12
N TYR A 139 -29.09 -3.00 11.25
CA TYR A 139 -28.13 -3.61 12.16
C TYR A 139 -27.13 -2.57 12.64
N GLU A 140 -26.78 -2.64 13.92
CA GLU A 140 -25.81 -1.80 14.59
C GLU A 140 -25.04 -2.65 15.60
N GLN A 141 -23.71 -2.52 15.62
CA GLN A 141 -22.85 -3.17 16.61
C GLN A 141 -21.70 -2.24 16.98
N ASP A 142 -21.59 -1.90 18.27
CA ASP A 142 -20.49 -1.12 18.81
C ASP A 142 -19.13 -1.82 18.61
N GLY A 143 -18.10 -0.99 18.40
CA GLY A 143 -16.71 -1.38 18.24
C GLY A 143 -16.27 -1.50 16.78
N SER A 144 -15.21 -2.28 16.57
CA SER A 144 -14.63 -2.54 15.25
C SER A 144 -15.20 -3.83 14.62
N THR A 145 -14.61 -4.26 13.50
CA THR A 145 -14.82 -5.61 12.94
C THR A 145 -14.32 -6.71 13.88
N TYR A 146 -14.49 -7.97 13.49
CA TYR A 146 -13.98 -9.12 14.24
C TYR A 146 -12.50 -9.00 14.63
N PHE A 147 -11.65 -8.48 13.74
CA PHE A 147 -10.23 -8.25 14.01
C PHE A 147 -9.93 -6.78 14.37
N SER A 148 -9.05 -6.57 15.34
CA SER A 148 -8.53 -5.24 15.68
C SER A 148 -7.71 -4.67 14.53
N PHE A 149 -7.84 -3.36 14.32
CA PHE A 149 -7.12 -2.61 13.29
C PHE A 149 -7.29 -3.20 11.87
N PHE A 150 -8.52 -3.48 11.46
CA PHE A 150 -8.84 -3.93 10.10
C PHE A 150 -8.80 -2.76 9.11
N VAL A 151 -7.88 -2.79 8.14
CA VAL A 151 -7.55 -1.63 7.29
C VAL A 151 -7.25 -2.04 5.84
N PRO A 152 -7.49 -1.13 4.87
CA PRO A 152 -6.97 -1.26 3.51
C PRO A 152 -5.44 -1.25 3.45
N VAL A 153 -4.86 -2.10 2.62
CA VAL A 153 -3.42 -2.18 2.31
C VAL A 153 -3.21 -2.43 0.81
N PRO A 154 -2.02 -2.14 0.25
CA PRO A 154 -1.71 -2.40 -1.15
C PRO A 154 -1.95 -3.88 -1.51
N ALA A 155 -2.40 -4.11 -2.74
CA ALA A 155 -2.81 -5.43 -3.14
C ALA A 155 -1.63 -6.37 -3.42
N ALA A 156 -1.81 -7.65 -3.08
CA ALA A 156 -0.88 -8.71 -3.46
C ALA A 156 -0.78 -8.89 -4.99
N GLU A 157 -1.84 -8.54 -5.72
CA GLU A 157 -1.87 -8.54 -7.19
C GLU A 157 -0.91 -7.50 -7.78
N ASP A 158 -0.96 -6.27 -7.28
CA ASP A 158 -0.07 -5.19 -7.72
C ASP A 158 1.39 -5.53 -7.39
N LEU A 159 1.65 -6.09 -6.20
CA LEU A 159 2.98 -6.58 -5.81
C LEU A 159 3.47 -7.71 -6.74
N TYR A 160 2.58 -8.64 -7.09
CA TYR A 160 2.89 -9.71 -8.03
C TYR A 160 3.30 -9.11 -9.39
N MET A 161 2.47 -8.23 -9.94
CA MET A 161 2.73 -7.59 -11.23
C MET A 161 4.03 -6.79 -11.24
N LEU A 162 4.28 -5.99 -10.19
CA LEU A 162 5.54 -5.28 -9.97
C LEU A 162 6.73 -6.23 -10.04
N THR A 163 6.69 -7.34 -9.29
CA THR A 163 7.78 -8.33 -9.24
C THR A 163 8.02 -8.98 -10.60
N ARG A 164 6.96 -9.25 -11.37
CA ARG A 164 7.06 -9.80 -12.74
C ARG A 164 7.66 -8.79 -13.71
N MET A 165 7.21 -7.53 -13.67
CA MET A 165 7.73 -6.47 -14.55
C MET A 165 9.19 -6.15 -14.27
N ARG A 166 9.58 -6.12 -12.99
CA ARG A 166 10.98 -6.01 -12.54
C ARG A 166 11.82 -7.17 -13.08
N SER A 167 11.38 -8.41 -12.86
CA SER A 167 12.10 -9.60 -13.33
C SER A 167 12.24 -9.66 -14.86
N ALA A 168 11.25 -9.14 -15.58
CA ALA A 168 11.26 -9.04 -17.04
C ALA A 168 12.11 -7.86 -17.56
N LYS A 169 12.73 -7.08 -16.67
CA LYS A 169 13.50 -5.86 -16.97
C LYS A 169 12.70 -4.76 -17.66
N ILE A 170 11.37 -4.78 -17.52
CA ILE A 170 10.50 -3.69 -18.02
C ILE A 170 10.74 -2.44 -17.16
N LEU A 171 10.89 -2.65 -15.85
CA LEU A 171 11.09 -1.62 -14.85
C LEU A 171 12.39 -1.88 -14.08
N THR A 172 13.06 -0.79 -13.68
CA THR A 172 14.26 -0.85 -12.83
C THR A 172 13.90 -0.63 -11.37
N ASP A 173 14.73 -1.11 -10.45
CA ASP A 173 14.52 -0.93 -9.00
C ASP A 173 14.42 0.56 -8.63
N LYS A 174 15.26 1.39 -9.24
CA LYS A 174 15.26 2.84 -9.05
C LYS A 174 13.96 3.49 -9.53
N PHE A 175 13.44 3.06 -10.69
CA PHE A 175 12.18 3.58 -11.21
C PHE A 175 11.02 3.21 -10.29
N ILE A 176 10.95 1.95 -9.85
CA ILE A 176 9.93 1.48 -8.93
C ILE A 176 10.00 2.30 -7.63
N ALA A 177 11.20 2.45 -7.05
CA ALA A 177 11.38 3.25 -5.85
C ALA A 177 10.95 4.71 -6.06
N ALA A 178 11.30 5.33 -7.19
CA ALA A 178 10.92 6.72 -7.47
C ALA A 178 9.39 6.92 -7.55
N VAL A 179 8.65 5.97 -8.14
CA VAL A 179 7.17 6.03 -8.16
C VAL A 179 6.59 5.77 -6.78
N LEU A 180 7.07 4.75 -6.07
CA LEU A 180 6.55 4.39 -4.75
C LEU A 180 6.91 5.39 -3.65
N MET A 181 7.95 6.22 -3.87
CA MET A 181 8.33 7.28 -2.96
C MET A 181 7.47 8.55 -3.08
N VAL A 182 6.66 8.66 -4.14
CA VAL A 182 5.64 9.71 -4.21
C VAL A 182 4.57 9.41 -3.18
N ASP A 183 4.48 10.28 -2.18
CA ASP A 183 3.52 10.20 -1.08
C ASP A 183 3.53 8.82 -0.40
N PHE A 184 4.75 8.32 -0.13
CA PHE A 184 4.99 6.96 0.36
C PHE A 184 4.34 6.64 1.71
N LYS A 185 4.00 7.69 2.49
CA LYS A 185 3.25 7.61 3.75
C LYS A 185 1.78 7.19 3.55
N ASN A 186 1.26 7.29 2.32
CA ASN A 186 -0.07 6.84 1.91
C ASN A 186 0.08 5.69 0.89
N PRO A 187 0.37 4.45 1.34
CA PRO A 187 0.63 3.32 0.45
C PRO A 187 -0.60 2.92 -0.39
N VAL A 188 -1.81 3.24 0.09
CA VAL A 188 -3.06 3.12 -0.66
C VAL A 188 -3.72 4.49 -0.83
N PHE A 189 -4.48 4.65 -1.91
CA PHE A 189 -5.27 5.86 -2.19
C PHE A 189 -4.50 7.17 -2.19
N SER A 190 -3.20 7.12 -2.48
CA SER A 190 -2.42 8.33 -2.71
C SER A 190 -2.88 9.03 -3.98
N GLU A 191 -3.50 10.20 -3.82
CA GLU A 191 -3.90 11.05 -4.93
C GLU A 191 -2.68 11.58 -5.68
N LYS A 192 -1.61 11.93 -4.96
CA LYS A 192 -0.34 12.39 -5.55
C LYS A 192 0.30 11.32 -6.42
N ARG A 193 0.43 10.09 -5.91
CA ARG A 193 0.99 9.00 -6.72
C ARG A 193 0.09 8.69 -7.91
N SER A 194 -1.23 8.72 -7.71
CA SER A 194 -2.23 8.48 -8.75
C SER A 194 -2.21 9.53 -9.86
N SER A 195 -1.87 10.80 -9.55
CA SER A 195 -1.78 11.84 -10.59
C SER A 195 -0.69 11.53 -11.62
N LEU A 196 0.36 10.79 -11.24
CA LEU A 196 1.39 10.34 -12.19
C LEU A 196 0.85 9.42 -13.30
N GLN A 197 -0.37 8.88 -13.15
CA GLN A 197 -1.02 8.08 -14.18
C GLN A 197 -1.17 8.85 -15.50
N GLU A 198 -1.33 10.18 -15.47
CA GLU A 198 -1.45 10.99 -16.68
C GLU A 198 -0.20 10.92 -17.58
N TYR A 199 0.98 10.73 -16.98
CA TYR A 199 2.23 10.51 -17.70
C TYR A 199 2.34 9.07 -18.21
N ALA A 200 1.85 8.10 -17.41
CA ALA A 200 1.78 6.71 -17.85
C ALA A 200 0.88 6.55 -19.08
N GLU A 201 -0.25 7.27 -19.13
CA GLU A 201 -1.17 7.26 -20.28
C GLU A 201 -0.53 7.72 -21.59
N GLN A 202 0.53 8.55 -21.52
CA GLN A 202 1.30 8.99 -22.68
C GLN A 202 2.35 7.98 -23.13
N VAL A 203 2.66 6.96 -22.32
CA VAL A 203 3.63 5.89 -22.61
C VAL A 203 2.86 4.58 -22.83
N THR A 204 2.29 4.42 -24.03
CA THR A 204 1.47 3.24 -24.37
C THR A 204 2.29 2.07 -24.91
N THR A 205 3.51 2.33 -25.38
CA THR A 205 4.44 1.34 -25.93
C THR A 205 5.84 1.54 -25.36
N GLY A 206 6.71 0.53 -25.53
CA GLY A 206 8.10 0.63 -25.12
C GLY A 206 8.94 -0.47 -25.74
N THR A 207 10.26 -0.39 -25.58
CA THR A 207 11.17 -1.42 -26.07
C THR A 207 12.19 -1.83 -25.03
N ILE A 208 12.65 -3.08 -25.10
CA ILE A 208 13.83 -3.54 -24.36
C ILE A 208 14.87 -3.98 -25.38
N THR A 209 15.99 -3.26 -25.40
CA THR A 209 17.15 -3.52 -26.27
C THR A 209 18.37 -3.74 -25.40
N ASN A 210 19.12 -4.82 -25.63
CA ASN A 210 20.28 -5.19 -24.81
C ASN A 210 20.00 -5.25 -23.30
N GLY A 211 18.76 -5.61 -22.93
CA GLY A 211 18.32 -5.71 -21.54
C GLY A 211 18.00 -4.37 -20.87
N ILE A 212 17.96 -3.27 -21.62
CA ILE A 212 17.61 -1.93 -21.14
C ILE A 212 16.24 -1.55 -21.69
N SER A 213 15.30 -1.24 -20.80
CA SER A 213 13.95 -0.78 -21.14
C SER A 213 13.91 0.71 -21.40
N SER A 214 13.16 1.14 -22.42
CA SER A 214 12.88 2.56 -22.67
C SER A 214 11.86 3.14 -21.69
N VAL A 215 10.98 2.30 -21.14
CA VAL A 215 9.80 2.71 -20.35
C VAL A 215 10.13 3.68 -19.20
N PRO A 216 11.11 3.40 -18.32
CA PRO A 216 11.43 4.31 -17.21
C PRO A 216 11.87 5.70 -17.68
N ASN A 217 12.70 5.77 -18.73
CA ASN A 217 13.20 7.04 -19.26
C ASN A 217 12.11 7.82 -20.00
N ASP A 218 11.29 7.12 -20.80
CA ASP A 218 10.18 7.72 -21.54
C ASP A 218 9.17 8.35 -20.57
N PHE A 219 8.83 7.63 -19.49
CA PHE A 219 7.97 8.15 -18.43
C PHE A 219 8.61 9.35 -17.70
N ALA A 220 9.86 9.20 -17.26
CA ALA A 220 10.55 10.26 -16.52
C ALA A 220 10.70 11.55 -17.33
N GLU A 221 10.88 11.46 -18.66
CA GLU A 221 10.92 12.64 -19.52
C GLU A 221 9.57 13.39 -19.54
N LYS A 222 8.44 12.67 -19.55
CA LYS A 222 7.11 13.31 -19.44
C LYS A 222 6.95 14.05 -18.12
N VAL A 223 7.36 13.41 -17.02
CA VAL A 223 7.35 14.01 -15.68
C VAL A 223 8.26 15.25 -15.62
N ARG A 224 9.46 15.17 -16.21
CA ARG A 224 10.43 16.29 -16.24
C ARG A 224 9.90 17.50 -16.99
N VAL A 225 9.28 17.28 -18.15
CA VAL A 225 8.65 18.36 -18.95
C VAL A 225 7.55 19.07 -18.16
N ALA A 226 6.74 18.32 -17.41
CA ALA A 226 5.69 18.91 -16.58
C ALA A 226 6.24 19.66 -15.37
N ALA A 227 7.24 19.09 -14.68
CA ALA A 227 7.89 19.70 -13.53
C ALA A 227 8.60 21.02 -13.87
N ALA A 228 9.08 21.19 -15.10
CA ALA A 228 9.85 22.37 -15.52
C ALA A 228 9.09 23.72 -15.36
N ASN A 229 7.75 23.68 -15.36
CA ASN A 229 6.90 24.87 -15.22
C ASN A 229 6.33 25.04 -13.79
N GLN A 230 6.72 24.19 -12.85
CA GLN A 230 6.22 24.23 -11.48
C GLN A 230 7.09 25.13 -10.59
N PRO A 231 6.51 25.79 -9.57
CA PRO A 231 7.29 26.46 -8.53
C PRO A 231 8.25 25.46 -7.85
N PRO A 232 9.45 25.87 -7.45
CA PRO A 232 10.41 24.97 -6.81
C PRO A 232 9.82 24.36 -5.52
N CYS A 233 10.04 23.06 -5.33
CA CYS A 233 9.73 22.32 -4.11
C CYS A 233 10.49 22.91 -2.91
N ASP A 234 9.79 23.11 -1.79
CA ASP A 234 10.42 23.45 -0.53
C ASP A 234 11.11 22.19 0.05
N PRO A 235 12.45 22.18 0.16
CA PRO A 235 13.18 21.02 0.68
C PRO A 235 12.88 20.73 2.15
N THR A 236 12.29 21.66 2.88
CA THR A 236 11.92 21.50 4.30
C THR A 236 10.51 20.96 4.49
N ASN A 237 9.69 20.93 3.44
CA ASN A 237 8.32 20.44 3.48
C ASN A 237 7.99 19.61 2.24
N PHE A 238 8.65 18.45 2.16
CA PHE A 238 8.55 17.55 1.02
C PHE A 238 7.12 17.06 0.74
N ASP A 239 6.32 16.93 1.81
CA ASP A 239 4.90 16.55 1.73
C ASP A 239 4.05 17.61 1.01
N GLN A 240 4.55 18.83 0.77
CA GLN A 240 3.86 19.85 -0.04
C GLN A 240 4.31 19.89 -1.51
N CYS A 241 5.37 19.17 -1.86
CA CYS A 241 5.86 19.13 -3.23
C CYS A 241 4.91 18.34 -4.13
N THR A 242 4.93 18.66 -5.42
CA THR A 242 4.09 18.00 -6.42
C THR A 242 4.53 16.56 -6.63
N ALA A 243 3.65 15.73 -7.22
CA ALA A 243 3.98 14.34 -7.51
C ALA A 243 5.22 14.22 -8.41
N GLU A 244 5.34 15.10 -9.39
CA GLU A 244 6.47 15.14 -10.31
C GLU A 244 7.77 15.45 -9.58
N GLN A 245 7.76 16.43 -8.68
CA GLN A 245 8.93 16.81 -7.89
C GLN A 245 9.37 15.68 -6.96
N GLN A 246 8.41 15.02 -6.30
CA GLN A 246 8.72 13.89 -5.42
C GLN A 246 9.32 12.71 -6.21
N PHE A 247 8.77 12.39 -7.38
CA PHE A 247 9.32 11.36 -8.26
C PHE A 247 10.74 11.69 -8.71
N LEU A 248 10.96 12.92 -9.21
CA LEU A 248 12.24 13.35 -9.74
C LEU A 248 13.33 13.41 -8.67
N GLN A 249 12.97 13.69 -7.41
CA GLN A 249 13.96 13.70 -6.33
C GLN A 249 14.68 12.36 -6.16
N THR A 250 13.98 11.24 -6.33
CA THR A 250 14.60 9.91 -6.30
C THR A 250 15.18 9.53 -7.66
N TRP A 251 14.48 9.85 -8.76
CA TRP A 251 14.87 9.45 -10.11
C TRP A 251 16.14 10.15 -10.62
N GLU A 252 16.39 11.40 -10.24
CA GLU A 252 17.56 12.17 -10.68
C GLU A 252 18.83 11.86 -9.87
N LEU A 253 18.72 11.09 -8.78
CA LEU A 253 19.89 10.69 -8.00
C LEU A 253 20.77 9.72 -8.79
N PRO A 254 22.10 9.76 -8.62
CA PRO A 254 22.99 8.73 -9.15
C PRO A 254 22.58 7.31 -8.73
N ASP A 255 22.85 6.33 -9.60
CA ASP A 255 22.46 4.92 -9.37
C ASP A 255 23.01 4.30 -8.08
N ASN A 256 24.11 4.85 -7.55
CA ASN A 256 24.73 4.44 -6.30
C ASN A 256 24.25 5.23 -5.06
N GLN A 257 23.34 6.20 -5.21
CA GLN A 257 22.87 7.07 -4.12
C GLN A 257 21.39 6.92 -3.79
N TRP A 258 20.54 6.58 -4.78
CA TRP A 258 19.09 6.56 -4.56
C TRP A 258 18.66 5.60 -3.44
N LYS A 259 19.34 4.46 -3.25
CA LYS A 259 18.97 3.49 -2.18
C LYS A 259 19.14 4.08 -0.79
N SER A 260 20.28 4.69 -0.49
CA SER A 260 20.51 5.29 0.83
C SER A 260 19.54 6.43 1.08
N PHE A 261 19.32 7.28 0.07
CA PHE A 261 18.35 8.37 0.14
C PHE A 261 16.95 7.86 0.50
N VAL A 262 16.42 6.89 -0.24
CA VAL A 262 15.08 6.33 -0.02
C VAL A 262 14.97 5.69 1.38
N GLN A 263 15.97 4.92 1.79
CA GLN A 263 16.00 4.30 3.11
C GLN A 263 16.00 5.34 4.24
N GLU A 264 16.76 6.43 4.10
CA GLU A 264 16.81 7.51 5.08
C GLU A 264 15.47 8.23 5.19
N GLN A 265 14.79 8.51 4.07
CA GLN A 265 13.46 9.15 4.08
C GLN A 265 12.41 8.26 4.76
N ILE A 266 12.39 6.96 4.44
CA ILE A 266 11.47 6.01 5.07
C ILE A 266 11.78 5.88 6.56
N GLN A 267 13.05 5.74 6.94
CA GLN A 267 13.44 5.60 8.34
C GLN A 267 13.09 6.85 9.15
N ALA A 268 13.32 8.06 8.60
CA ALA A 268 12.96 9.31 9.27
C ALA A 268 11.45 9.37 9.59
N TYR A 269 10.60 9.03 8.62
CA TYR A 269 9.15 8.94 8.85
C TYR A 269 8.77 7.89 9.91
N LEU A 270 9.39 6.70 9.87
CA LEU A 270 9.11 5.65 10.85
C LEU A 270 9.62 6.01 12.26
N ASP A 271 10.71 6.78 12.35
CA ASP A 271 11.26 7.28 13.60
C ASP A 271 10.36 8.36 14.22
N GLU A 272 9.75 9.22 13.41
CA GLU A 272 8.74 10.20 13.88
C GLU A 272 7.62 9.51 14.66
N LEU A 273 7.13 8.36 14.18
CA LEU A 273 6.08 7.59 14.87
C LEU A 273 6.52 7.08 16.25
N ASN A 274 7.83 6.88 16.49
CA ASN A 274 8.37 6.46 17.78
C ASN A 274 8.58 7.62 18.76
N THR A 275 8.57 8.86 18.28
CA THR A 275 8.73 10.04 19.16
C THR A 275 7.45 10.39 19.92
N LEU A 276 6.31 9.87 19.45
CA LEU A 276 4.99 10.08 20.02
C LEU A 276 4.81 9.29 21.32
N SER A 277 4.03 9.83 22.26
CA SER A 277 3.55 9.03 23.38
C SER A 277 2.64 7.90 22.90
N PRO A 278 2.47 6.81 23.67
CA PRO A 278 1.59 5.70 23.27
C PRO A 278 0.16 6.13 22.90
N ARG A 279 -0.38 7.15 23.59
CA ARG A 279 -1.72 7.68 23.32
C ARG A 279 -1.78 8.48 22.03
N GLU A 280 -0.78 9.33 21.76
CA GLU A 280 -0.68 10.08 20.50
C GLU A 280 -0.48 9.14 19.32
N GLN A 281 0.36 8.10 19.49
CA GLN A 281 0.58 7.07 18.49
C GLN A 281 -0.71 6.30 18.18
N LEU A 282 -1.47 5.88 19.21
CA LEU A 282 -2.79 5.26 19.00
C LEU A 282 -3.73 6.18 18.23
N ALA A 283 -3.87 7.44 18.66
CA ALA A 283 -4.76 8.40 18.01
C ALA A 283 -4.41 8.62 16.54
N GLN A 284 -3.14 8.92 16.24
CA GLN A 284 -2.69 9.16 14.86
C GLN A 284 -2.90 7.94 13.95
N LEU A 285 -2.64 6.73 14.46
CA LEU A 285 -2.83 5.51 13.66
C LEU A 285 -4.31 5.18 13.48
N MET A 286 -5.15 5.44 14.47
CA MET A 286 -6.61 5.27 14.34
C MET A 286 -7.21 6.27 13.35
N GLU A 287 -6.82 7.55 13.42
CA GLU A 287 -7.22 8.59 12.45
C GLU A 287 -6.81 8.22 11.02
N SER A 288 -5.54 7.82 10.84
CA SER A 288 -5.06 7.34 9.53
C SER A 288 -5.82 6.10 9.05
N SER A 289 -6.17 5.18 9.97
CA SER A 289 -6.98 4.00 9.64
C SER A 289 -8.38 4.38 9.16
N VAL A 290 -9.03 5.36 9.80
CA VAL A 290 -10.35 5.85 9.40
C VAL A 290 -10.27 6.52 8.04
N LYS A 291 -9.29 7.40 7.82
CA LYS A 291 -9.06 8.04 6.52
C LYS A 291 -8.92 7.01 5.38
N HIS A 292 -8.11 5.97 5.56
CA HIS A 292 -7.95 4.92 4.54
C HIS A 292 -9.25 4.14 4.30
N ARG A 293 -10.05 3.89 5.35
CA ARG A 293 -11.35 3.22 5.24
C ARG A 293 -12.37 4.07 4.49
N GLU A 294 -12.43 5.37 4.77
CA GLU A 294 -13.31 6.30 4.05
C GLU A 294 -12.91 6.44 2.58
N GLN A 295 -11.60 6.49 2.30
CA GLN A 295 -11.09 6.47 0.92
C GLN A 295 -11.45 5.17 0.19
N PHE A 296 -11.38 4.03 0.89
CA PHE A 296 -11.87 2.77 0.34
C PHE A 296 -13.38 2.83 0.07
N GLN A 297 -14.21 3.23 1.04
CA GLN A 297 -15.67 3.32 0.88
C GLN A 297 -16.10 4.26 -0.26
N SER A 298 -15.36 5.35 -0.48
CA SER A 298 -15.59 6.29 -1.58
C SER A 298 -14.97 5.88 -2.91
N TRP A 299 -14.16 4.81 -2.93
CA TRP A 299 -13.47 4.37 -4.13
C TRP A 299 -14.49 3.94 -5.21
N PRO A 300 -14.45 4.52 -6.44
CA PRO A 300 -15.50 4.31 -7.45
C PRO A 300 -15.75 2.85 -7.85
N THR A 301 -14.78 1.97 -7.63
CA THR A 301 -14.91 0.53 -7.92
C THR A 301 -15.85 -0.20 -6.94
N ILE A 302 -16.04 0.35 -5.74
CA ILE A 302 -16.84 -0.30 -4.70
C ILE A 302 -17.97 0.57 -4.14
N SER A 303 -17.92 1.89 -4.32
CA SER A 303 -18.87 2.82 -3.69
C SER A 303 -20.32 2.64 -4.17
N ASN A 304 -20.53 1.93 -5.28
CA ASN A 304 -21.84 1.55 -5.81
C ASN A 304 -22.33 0.16 -5.34
N LEU A 305 -21.61 -0.50 -4.45
CA LEU A 305 -21.90 -1.86 -3.97
C LEU A 305 -22.43 -1.80 -2.53
N ASN A 306 -23.67 -2.23 -2.32
CA ASN A 306 -24.36 -2.19 -1.02
C ASN A 306 -23.89 -3.31 -0.07
N GLU A 307 -23.20 -4.32 -0.60
CA GLU A 307 -22.74 -5.52 0.08
C GLU A 307 -21.67 -5.25 1.15
N PHE A 308 -21.08 -4.05 1.17
CA PHE A 308 -19.93 -3.72 2.03
C PHE A 308 -20.24 -2.82 3.23
N SER A 309 -21.51 -2.55 3.51
CA SER A 309 -21.92 -1.68 4.65
C SER A 309 -21.38 -2.14 6.01
N LEU A 310 -21.22 -3.46 6.21
CA LEU A 310 -20.67 -4.05 7.44
C LEU A 310 -19.19 -4.44 7.32
N LEU A 311 -18.50 -4.06 6.24
CA LEU A 311 -17.11 -4.45 6.02
C LEU A 311 -16.15 -3.62 6.90
N LEU A 312 -16.43 -2.34 7.09
CA LEU A 312 -15.58 -1.39 7.79
C LEU A 312 -16.41 -0.63 8.84
N PRO A 313 -15.86 -0.38 10.04
CA PRO A 313 -16.56 0.39 11.06
C PRO A 313 -16.64 1.87 10.65
N GLN A 314 -17.75 2.49 10.98
CA GLN A 314 -17.95 3.93 10.97
C GLN A 314 -17.53 4.51 12.32
N SER A 315 -17.14 5.78 12.37
CA SER A 315 -16.78 6.50 13.60
C SER A 315 -17.16 7.98 13.48
N ASP A 316 -17.07 8.72 14.58
CA ASP A 316 -17.25 10.17 14.57
C ASP A 316 -15.98 10.97 14.22
N LEU A 317 -14.84 10.29 14.05
CA LEU A 317 -13.60 10.86 13.53
C LEU A 317 -13.81 11.30 12.08
N ARG A 318 -13.37 12.52 11.76
CA ARG A 318 -13.40 13.13 10.42
C ARG A 318 -12.01 13.50 9.97
#